data_AF-A0A1W9X723-F1
#
_entry.id   AF-A0A1W9X723-F1
#
_cell.length_a   1.000
_cell.length_b   1.000
_cell.length_c   1.000
_cell.angle_alpha   90.00
_cell.angle_beta   90.00
_cell.angle_gamma   90.00
#
_symmetry.space_group_name_H-M   'P 1'
#
loop_
_entity.id
_entity.type
_entity.pdbx_description
1 polymer ?
#
loop_
_entity_poly.entity_id
_entity_poly.type
_entity_poly.pdbx_seq_one_letter_code
_entity_poly.pdbx_strand_id
1 'polypeptide(L)'
;MNSQAITQVLVKLNENAKEPKDALGISLIKSTKPDYQLKIRHGEKWLDCGTIVDTYVGSGLQYQITELLPKYKAKEIQLIEADNLKDDLLEQLQIANDVVRGKNYTFIIQYEFNLNAGFEWFFDKL
;
A
#
# COMPACT_ATOMS: atom_id res chain seq x y z
N MET A 1 2.02 -16.02 12.70
CA MET A 1 2.29 -17.24 11.91
C MET A 1 3.41 -16.93 10.94
N ASN A 2 4.51 -17.68 10.96
CA ASN A 2 5.67 -17.39 10.11
C ASN A 2 5.47 -17.84 8.66
N SER A 3 4.50 -18.72 8.43
CA SER A 3 4.10 -19.21 7.09
C SER A 3 2.95 -18.40 6.49
N GLN A 4 2.89 -17.10 6.75
CA GLN A 4 1.90 -16.22 6.14
C GLN A 4 2.57 -15.22 5.20
N ALA A 5 1.94 -14.94 4.07
CA ALA A 5 2.34 -13.90 3.13
C ALA A 5 1.18 -12.91 2.91
N ILE A 6 1.52 -11.65 2.64
CA ILE A 6 0.56 -10.65 2.20
C ILE A 6 0.12 -11.02 0.78
N THR A 7 -1.18 -11.17 0.58
CA THR A 7 -1.77 -11.47 -0.74
C THR A 7 -2.55 -10.29 -1.30
N GLN A 8 -3.07 -9.42 -0.43
CA GLN A 8 -3.85 -8.27 -0.85
C GLN A 8 -3.70 -7.12 0.13
N VAL A 9 -3.75 -5.89 -0.39
CA VAL A 9 -3.92 -4.67 0.41
C VAL A 9 -5.09 -3.87 -0.15
N LEU A 10 -6.04 -3.54 0.72
CA LEU A 10 -7.10 -2.59 0.44
C LEU A 10 -6.79 -1.26 1.12
N VAL A 11 -6.67 -0.20 0.33
CA VAL A 11 -6.47 1.17 0.82
C VAL A 11 -7.79 1.91 0.76
N LYS A 12 -8.16 2.56 1.85
CA LYS A 12 -9.38 3.37 1.97
C LYS A 12 -9.04 4.76 2.44
N LEU A 13 -9.80 5.75 1.98
CA LEU A 13 -9.80 7.08 2.56
C LEU A 13 -10.51 7.04 3.93
N ASN A 14 -9.93 7.69 4.94
CA ASN A 14 -10.54 7.80 6.27
C ASN A 14 -11.76 8.71 6.22
N GLU A 15 -12.69 8.51 7.16
CA GLU A 15 -13.86 9.39 7.30
C GLU A 15 -13.40 10.84 7.51
N ASN A 16 -13.93 11.75 6.69
CA ASN A 16 -13.60 13.19 6.66
C ASN A 16 -12.19 13.56 6.15
N ALA A 17 -11.37 12.59 5.73
CA ALA A 17 -10.16 12.90 4.98
C ALA A 17 -10.53 13.38 3.57
N LYS A 18 -9.69 14.24 3.01
CA LYS A 18 -9.81 14.72 1.64
C LYS A 18 -8.63 14.23 0.83
N GLU A 19 -8.88 13.96 -0.44
CA GLU A 19 -7.79 13.63 -1.35
C GLU A 19 -6.97 14.89 -1.67
N PRO A 20 -5.66 14.76 -1.95
CA PRO A 20 -4.78 15.90 -2.18
C PRO A 20 -5.30 16.87 -3.24
N LYS A 21 -5.87 16.36 -4.35
CA LYS A 21 -6.40 17.17 -5.45
C LYS A 21 -7.76 17.84 -5.17
N ASP A 22 -8.49 17.44 -4.13
CA ASP A 22 -9.70 18.15 -3.68
C ASP A 22 -9.38 19.52 -3.06
N ALA A 23 -8.12 19.81 -2.73
CA ALA A 23 -7.72 21.09 -2.13
C ALA A 23 -7.63 22.24 -3.15
N LEU A 24 -7.52 21.95 -4.45
CA LEU A 24 -7.37 22.95 -5.50
C LEU A 24 -8.66 23.01 -6.33
N GLY A 25 -9.67 23.73 -5.84
CA GLY A 25 -10.96 23.96 -6.51
C GLY A 25 -10.89 24.81 -7.79
N ILE A 26 -9.91 24.56 -8.67
CA ILE A 26 -9.69 25.32 -9.91
C ILE A 26 -10.25 24.53 -11.09
N SER A 27 -11.52 24.78 -11.36
CA SER A 27 -12.38 24.10 -12.34
C SER A 27 -12.16 24.55 -13.80
N LEU A 28 -10.95 24.50 -14.35
CA LEU A 28 -10.71 24.94 -15.76
C LEU A 28 -9.80 24.06 -16.62
N ILE A 29 -9.15 23.04 -16.07
CA ILE A 29 -8.38 22.07 -16.87
C ILE A 29 -8.90 20.70 -16.49
N LYS A 30 -9.26 19.90 -17.50
CA LYS A 30 -9.73 18.51 -17.39
C LYS A 30 -8.90 17.79 -16.32
N SER A 31 -9.44 17.64 -15.11
CA SER A 31 -8.71 17.12 -13.97
C SER A 31 -8.42 15.65 -14.23
N THR A 32 -7.22 15.34 -14.71
CA THR A 32 -6.74 13.95 -14.81
C THR A 32 -6.75 13.37 -13.41
N LYS A 33 -7.37 12.21 -13.25
CA LYS A 33 -7.39 11.54 -11.96
C LYS A 33 -5.96 11.10 -11.61
N PRO A 34 -5.59 11.08 -10.33
CA PRO A 34 -4.26 10.63 -9.92
C PRO A 34 -4.06 9.13 -10.14
N ASP A 35 -2.78 8.74 -10.21
CA ASP A 35 -2.35 7.35 -10.14
C ASP A 35 -1.82 7.07 -8.73
N TYR A 36 -2.09 5.88 -8.19
CA TYR A 36 -1.69 5.52 -6.84
C TYR A 36 -0.81 4.28 -6.84
N GLN A 37 0.43 4.46 -6.42
CA GLN A 37 1.40 3.37 -6.26
C GLN A 37 1.47 2.92 -4.80
N LEU A 38 1.47 1.61 -4.59
CA LEU A 38 1.68 1.00 -3.27
C LEU A 38 3.08 0.40 -3.19
N LYS A 39 3.80 0.67 -2.10
CA LYS A 39 5.07 0.01 -1.79
C LYS A 39 5.04 -0.59 -0.39
N ILE A 40 5.68 -1.73 -0.22
CA ILE A 40 5.86 -2.37 1.09
C ILE A 40 7.33 -2.56 1.35
N ARG A 41 7.80 -2.16 2.54
CA ARG A 41 9.16 -2.38 2.98
C ARG A 41 9.28 -3.82 3.49
N HIS A 42 10.10 -4.58 2.79
CA HIS A 42 10.40 -5.97 3.07
C HIS A 42 11.88 -6.10 3.47
N GLY A 43 12.13 -6.29 4.76
CA GLY A 43 13.49 -6.27 5.31
C GLY A 43 14.15 -4.89 5.17
N GLU A 44 15.12 -4.78 4.27
CA GLU A 44 15.87 -3.55 3.94
C GLU A 44 15.40 -2.89 2.63
N LYS A 45 14.59 -3.58 1.82
CA LYS A 45 14.20 -3.14 0.48
C LYS A 45 12.75 -2.69 0.43
N TRP A 46 12.46 -1.73 -0.44
CA TRP A 46 11.09 -1.41 -0.85
C TRP A 46 10.71 -2.26 -2.05
N LEU A 47 9.56 -2.92 -1.97
CA LEU A 47 8.98 -3.71 -3.06
C LEU A 47 7.76 -2.99 -3.60
N ASP A 48 7.68 -2.93 -4.93
CA ASP A 48 6.56 -2.31 -5.64
C ASP A 48 5.39 -3.29 -5.69
N CYS A 49 4.27 -2.88 -5.11
CA CYS A 49 3.04 -3.68 -5.03
C CYS A 49 2.05 -3.35 -6.15
N GLY A 50 2.46 -2.49 -7.09
CA GLY A 50 1.68 -2.07 -8.25
C GLY A 50 1.13 -0.65 -8.14
N THR A 51 0.59 -0.19 -9.27
CA THR A 51 -0.03 1.13 -9.43
C THR A 51 -1.44 0.96 -9.97
N ILE A 52 -2.42 1.64 -9.36
CA ILE A 52 -3.77 1.76 -9.89
C ILE A 52 -3.90 3.16 -10.50
N VAL A 53 -4.25 3.21 -11.78
CA VAL A 53 -4.24 4.44 -12.58
C VAL A 53 -5.60 5.10 -12.67
N ASP A 54 -5.62 6.41 -12.96
CA ASP A 54 -6.81 7.20 -13.29
C ASP A 54 -7.98 7.00 -12.32
N THR A 55 -7.72 7.05 -11.01
CA THR A 55 -8.74 6.74 -9.99
C THR A 55 -8.70 7.67 -8.78
N TYR A 56 -9.67 7.50 -7.88
CA TYR A 56 -9.71 8.11 -6.56
C TYR A 56 -9.72 7.00 -5.50
N VAL A 57 -9.06 7.23 -4.37
CA VAL A 57 -9.06 6.32 -3.20
C VAL A 57 -10.43 6.21 -2.55
N GLY A 58 -11.32 7.19 -2.72
CA GLY A 58 -12.69 7.16 -2.19
C GLY A 58 -13.49 5.89 -2.54
N SER A 59 -13.21 5.24 -3.68
CA SER A 59 -13.84 3.96 -4.06
C SER A 59 -13.19 2.72 -3.43
N GLY A 60 -12.09 2.89 -2.70
CA GLY A 60 -11.21 1.83 -2.24
C GLY A 60 -10.25 1.37 -3.35
N LEU A 61 -8.97 1.28 -3.02
CA LEU A 61 -7.93 0.77 -3.93
C LEU A 61 -7.50 -0.61 -3.49
N GLN A 62 -7.68 -1.60 -4.36
CA GLN A 62 -7.34 -2.99 -4.05
C GLN A 62 -6.12 -3.43 -4.85
N TYR A 63 -5.00 -3.65 -4.16
CA TYR A 63 -3.76 -4.15 -4.71
C TYR A 63 -3.68 -5.65 -4.47
N GLN A 64 -3.51 -6.41 -5.55
CA GLN A 64 -3.20 -7.84 -5.49
C GLN A 64 -1.69 -8.03 -5.49
N ILE A 65 -1.18 -8.70 -4.47
CA ILE A 65 0.25 -8.90 -4.28
C ILE A 65 0.63 -10.25 -4.90
N THR A 66 1.39 -10.19 -5.99
CA THR A 66 1.87 -11.37 -6.72
C THR A 66 3.25 -11.82 -6.23
N GLU A 67 4.05 -10.90 -5.69
CA GLU A 67 5.35 -11.20 -5.12
C GLU A 67 5.23 -11.85 -3.74
N LEU A 68 6.20 -12.71 -3.38
CA LEU A 68 6.24 -13.30 -2.05
C LEU A 68 6.60 -12.22 -1.02
N LEU A 69 5.62 -11.79 -0.23
CA LEU A 69 5.78 -10.85 0.89
C LEU A 69 5.46 -11.51 2.23
N PRO A 70 6.39 -12.25 2.86
CA PRO A 70 6.19 -12.85 4.17
C PRO A 70 5.83 -11.82 5.25
N LYS A 71 4.81 -12.13 6.05
CA LYS A 71 4.30 -11.25 7.12
C LYS A 71 5.39 -10.80 8.09
N TYR A 72 6.34 -11.68 8.42
CA TYR A 72 7.39 -11.39 9.41
C TYR A 72 8.49 -10.43 8.90
N LYS A 73 8.57 -10.20 7.58
CA LYS A 73 9.53 -9.29 6.95
C LYS A 73 8.92 -7.95 6.54
N ALA A 74 7.61 -7.87 6.43
CA ALA A 74 6.89 -6.64 6.11
C ALA A 74 6.93 -5.68 7.30
N LYS A 75 7.60 -4.53 7.12
CA LYS A 75 7.84 -3.55 8.20
C LYS A 75 7.02 -2.28 8.04
N GLU A 76 6.93 -1.77 6.83
CA GLU A 76 6.30 -0.49 6.53
C GLU A 76 5.48 -0.60 5.25
N ILE A 77 4.45 0.24 5.14
CA ILE A 77 3.63 0.40 3.95
C ILE A 77 3.61 1.87 3.54
N GLN A 78 3.66 2.11 2.23
CA GLN A 78 3.75 3.43 1.65
C GLN A 78 2.72 3.57 0.53
N LEU A 79 1.98 4.68 0.55
CA LEU A 79 1.11 5.11 -0.55
C LEU A 79 1.69 6.36 -1.18
N ILE A 80 1.82 6.33 -2.51
CA ILE A 80 2.39 7.39 -3.32
C ILE A 80 1.37 7.80 -4.36
N GLU A 81 1.15 9.09 -4.54
CA GLU A 81 0.52 9.63 -5.75
C GLU A 81 1.60 9.67 -6.83
N ALA A 82 1.50 8.78 -7.80
CA ALA A 82 2.39 8.77 -8.95
C ALA A 82 1.89 9.83 -9.94
N ASP A 83 2.74 10.80 -10.25
CA ASP A 83 2.45 11.82 -11.27
C ASP A 83 3.63 11.84 -12.25
N ASN A 84 3.35 12.18 -13.51
CA ASN A 84 4.35 12.26 -14.57
C ASN A 84 5.46 13.28 -14.29
N LEU A 85 5.22 14.23 -13.39
CA LEU A 85 6.18 15.27 -13.01
C LEU A 85 6.97 14.92 -11.75
N LYS A 86 6.30 14.40 -10.72
CA LYS A 86 6.91 14.09 -9.43
C LYS A 86 6.01 13.19 -8.61
N ASP A 87 6.59 12.11 -8.09
CA ASP A 87 5.95 11.26 -7.11
C ASP A 87 5.79 12.01 -5.78
N ASP A 88 4.57 12.03 -5.27
CA ASP A 88 4.26 12.62 -3.97
C ASP A 88 3.91 11.54 -2.96
N LEU A 89 4.72 11.48 -1.89
CA LEU A 89 4.48 10.59 -0.77
C LEU A 89 3.26 11.07 0.02
N LEU A 90 2.19 10.27 -0.01
CA LEU A 90 0.96 10.58 0.70
C LEU A 90 1.03 10.12 2.16
N GLU A 91 1.39 8.86 2.37
CA GLU A 91 1.55 8.26 3.69
C GLU A 91 2.61 7.16 3.71
N GLN A 92 3.27 7.02 4.87
CA GLN A 92 4.18 5.93 5.19
C GLN A 92 3.95 5.53 6.65
N LEU A 93 3.62 4.26 6.89
CA LEU A 93 3.22 3.76 8.20
C LEU A 93 3.91 2.43 8.51
N GLN A 94 4.16 2.18 9.80
CA GLN A 94 4.63 0.87 10.25
C GLN A 94 3.49 -0.16 10.21
N ILE A 95 3.79 -1.36 9.70
CA ILE A 95 2.86 -2.49 9.69
C ILE A 95 2.92 -3.17 11.05
N ALA A 96 2.02 -2.78 11.95
CA ALA A 96 1.90 -3.40 13.26
C ALA A 96 0.82 -4.50 13.31
N ASN A 97 -0.24 -4.34 12.53
CA ASN A 97 -1.42 -5.21 12.54
C ASN A 97 -2.00 -5.33 11.12
N ASP A 98 -3.01 -6.20 10.98
CA ASP A 98 -3.73 -6.42 9.72
C ASP A 98 -4.51 -5.19 9.25
N VAL A 99 -4.75 -4.22 10.14
CA VAL A 99 -5.29 -2.90 9.78
C VAL A 99 -4.35 -1.83 10.32
N VAL A 100 -3.83 -1.00 9.41
CA VAL A 100 -2.93 0.11 9.71
C VAL A 100 -3.65 1.41 9.34
N ARG A 101 -3.78 2.33 10.29
CA ARG A 101 -4.49 3.60 10.09
C ARG A 101 -3.51 4.75 10.19
N GLY A 102 -3.47 5.57 9.15
CA GLY A 102 -2.76 6.84 9.12
C GLY A 102 -3.70 8.01 9.35
N LYS A 103 -3.28 9.17 8.87
CA LYS A 103 -4.01 10.43 9.02
C LYS A 103 -5.19 10.47 8.07
N ASN A 104 -4.93 10.23 6.79
CA ASN A 104 -5.86 10.30 5.68
C ASN A 104 -6.26 8.92 5.17
N TYR A 105 -5.41 7.90 5.31
CA TYR A 105 -5.66 6.58 4.72
C TYR A 105 -5.68 5.46 5.77
N THR A 106 -6.45 4.41 5.47
CA THR A 106 -6.46 3.13 6.17
C THR A 106 -6.03 2.04 5.20
N PHE A 107 -5.08 1.22 5.62
CA PHE A 107 -4.60 0.04 4.91
C PHE A 107 -5.14 -1.21 5.61
N ILE A 108 -5.84 -2.06 4.86
CA ILE A 108 -6.36 -3.34 5.32
C ILE A 108 -5.58 -4.43 4.58
N ILE A 109 -4.75 -5.15 5.32
CA ILE A 109 -3.78 -6.12 4.79
C ILE A 109 -4.35 -7.52 5.00
N GLN A 110 -4.47 -8.27 3.90
CA GLN A 110 -4.89 -9.67 3.93
C GLN A 110 -3.66 -10.58 3.87
N TYR A 111 -3.68 -11.61 4.71
CA TYR A 111 -2.63 -12.61 4.79
C TYR A 111 -3.21 -13.97 4.52
N GLU A 112 -2.48 -14.77 3.75
CA GLU A 112 -2.81 -16.18 3.53
C GLU A 112 -1.65 -17.07 3.91
N PHE A 113 -1.95 -18.33 4.18
CA PHE A 113 -0.92 -19.33 4.40
C PHE A 113 -0.10 -19.53 3.12
N ASN A 114 1.23 -19.50 3.25
CA ASN A 114 2.17 -19.66 2.18
C ASN A 114 3.37 -20.50 2.66
N LEU A 115 3.59 -21.65 2.01
CA LEU A 115 4.68 -22.56 2.37
C LEU A 115 6.06 -21.94 2.13
N ASN A 116 6.23 -21.18 1.06
CA ASN A 116 7.50 -20.54 0.72
C ASN A 116 7.89 -19.49 1.77
N ALA A 117 6.92 -18.73 2.29
CA ALA A 117 7.14 -17.81 3.41
C ALA A 117 7.65 -18.55 4.67
N GLY A 118 7.10 -19.74 4.94
CA GLY A 118 7.53 -20.59 6.05
C GLY A 118 8.96 -21.13 5.87
N PHE A 119 9.31 -21.57 4.66
CA PHE A 119 10.66 -22.01 4.33
C PHE A 119 11.68 -20.88 4.46
N GLU A 120 11.40 -19.69 3.91
CA GLU A 120 12.29 -18.54 4.07
C GLU A 120 12.55 -18.22 5.54
N TRP A 121 11.50 -18.21 6.36
CA TRP A 121 11.66 -17.94 7.79
C TRP A 121 12.57 -18.95 8.48
N PHE A 122 12.44 -20.24 8.12
CA PHE A 122 13.26 -21.29 8.69
C PHE A 122 14.75 -21.10 8.33
N PHE A 123 15.05 -20.80 7.07
CA PHE A 123 16.44 -20.60 6.62
C PHE A 123 17.06 -19.30 7.15
N ASP A 124 16.28 -18.24 7.35
CA ASP A 124 16.75 -17.00 7.98
C ASP A 124 17.13 -17.17 9.47
N LYS A 125 16.74 -18.29 10.10
CA LYS A 125 17.02 -18.61 11.50
C LYS A 125 18.19 -19.58 11.69
N LEU A 126 18.68 -20.18 10.61
CA LEU A 126 19.88 -21.03 10.60
C LEU A 126 21.14 -20.17 10.51
#